data_AF-A0A7V5YU84-F1
#
_entry.id   AF-A0A7V5YU84-F1
#
_cell.length_a   1.000
_cell.length_b   1.000
_cell.length_c   1.000
_cell.angle_alpha   90.00
_cell.angle_beta   90.00
_cell.angle_gamma   90.00
#
_symmetry.space_group_name_H-M   'P 1'
#
loop_
_entity.id
_entity.type
_entity.pdbx_description
1 polymer ?
#
loop_
_entity_poly.entity_id
_entity_poly.type
_entity_poly.pdbx_seq_one_letter_code
_entity_poly.pdbx_strand_id
1 'polypeptide(L)'
;MGYVVHPSRREFIALAGVLALGANRNESRWALLADTHIAENPAESYRGFRPNDNLPRVVEAVQQAKVSGVLIAGDLARLEGRPGDYENLAKILQPLTSQLVVGFALGNHDHRDNFLGRFQQLPGERQPVAGKLVSSIDAGPVKFVLLDSLIQANYTPGLLGKA
;
A
#
# COMPACT_ATOMS: atom_id res chain seq x y z
N MET A 1 25.81 25.59 -21.51
CA MET A 1 25.99 24.16 -21.77
C MET A 1 26.37 23.50 -20.45
N GLY A 2 25.38 23.10 -19.64
CA GLY A 2 25.63 22.53 -18.31
C GLY A 2 25.54 21.01 -18.39
N TYR A 3 26.62 20.31 -18.05
CA TYR A 3 26.61 18.86 -17.92
C TYR A 3 25.96 18.50 -16.57
N VAL A 4 24.77 17.91 -16.61
CA VAL A 4 24.21 17.19 -15.45
C VAL A 4 24.91 15.85 -15.41
N VAL A 5 25.81 15.66 -14.45
CA VAL A 5 26.41 14.36 -14.17
C VAL A 5 25.35 13.52 -13.47
N HIS A 6 24.82 12.51 -14.15
CA HIS A 6 24.01 11.50 -13.50
C HIS A 6 24.91 10.62 -12.62
N PRO A 7 24.64 10.48 -11.32
CA PRO A 7 25.44 9.62 -10.46
C PRO A 7 25.34 8.16 -10.92
N SER A 8 26.47 7.46 -10.91
CA SER A 8 26.54 6.07 -11.36
C SER A 8 25.99 5.13 -10.28
N ARG A 9 25.54 3.92 -10.69
CA ARG A 9 24.96 2.87 -9.81
C ARG A 9 25.79 2.56 -8.55
N ARG A 10 27.10 2.87 -8.54
CA ARG A 10 27.98 2.63 -7.39
C ARG A 10 27.83 3.66 -6.27
N GLU A 11 27.43 4.89 -6.56
CA GLU A 11 27.20 5.92 -5.53
C GLU A 11 25.86 5.72 -4.81
N PHE A 12 24.88 5.07 -5.47
CA PHE A 12 23.62 4.66 -4.85
C PHE A 12 23.81 3.61 -3.73
N ILE A 13 24.84 2.76 -3.84
CA ILE A 13 25.12 1.73 -2.83
C ILE A 13 25.66 2.35 -1.54
N ALA A 14 26.35 3.50 -1.61
CA ALA A 14 26.85 4.20 -0.43
C ALA A 14 25.72 4.85 0.39
N LEU A 15 24.65 5.32 -0.26
CA LEU A 15 23.47 5.87 0.44
C LEU A 15 22.56 4.75 0.99
N ALA A 16 22.51 3.60 0.33
CA ALA A 16 21.85 2.40 0.86
C ALA A 16 22.56 1.84 2.10
N GLY A 17 23.89 2.00 2.20
CA GLY A 17 24.69 1.57 3.34
C GLY A 17 24.48 2.38 4.63
N VAL A 18 24.05 3.65 4.54
CA VAL A 18 23.78 4.49 5.72
C VAL A 18 22.37 4.27 6.29
N LEU A 19 21.44 3.76 5.48
CA LEU A 19 20.13 3.26 5.95
C LEU A 19 20.18 1.81 6.48
N ALA A 20 21.32 1.12 6.33
CA ALA A 20 21.56 -0.20 6.91
C ALA A 20 21.89 -0.15 8.43
N LEU A 21 21.51 0.92 9.13
CA LEU A 21 21.38 0.94 10.59
C LEU A 21 20.00 0.41 11.02
N GLY A 22 19.68 -0.78 10.51
CA GLY A 22 18.70 -1.68 11.11
C GLY A 22 19.47 -2.94 11.45
N ALA A 23 19.90 -3.05 12.71
CA ALA A 23 20.56 -4.23 13.26
C ALA A 23 19.90 -5.54 12.79
N ASN A 24 20.67 -6.62 12.84
CA ASN A 24 20.24 -8.01 12.66
C ASN A 24 19.04 -8.33 13.59
N ARG A 25 17.83 -7.87 13.24
CA ARG A 25 16.60 -8.09 14.01
C ARG A 25 16.09 -9.44 13.55
N ASN A 26 16.14 -10.43 14.45
CA ASN A 26 15.50 -11.73 14.21
C ASN A 26 13.97 -11.66 14.19
N GLU A 27 13.40 -10.48 14.47
CA GLU A 27 11.96 -10.26 14.58
C GLU A 27 11.55 -8.97 13.84
N SER A 28 10.37 -9.00 13.22
CA SER A 28 9.76 -7.88 12.51
C SER A 28 8.28 -7.81 12.91
N ARG A 29 7.81 -6.66 13.38
CA ARG A 29 6.41 -6.48 13.80
C ARG A 29 5.68 -5.61 12.80
N TRP A 30 4.61 -6.12 12.20
CA TRP A 30 3.85 -5.41 11.17
C TRP A 30 2.39 -5.28 11.56
N ALA A 31 1.74 -4.22 11.11
CA ALA A 31 0.29 -4.11 11.16
C ALA A 31 -0.30 -4.65 9.85
N LEU A 32 -1.31 -5.52 9.96
CA LEU A 32 -2.12 -5.98 8.83
C LEU A 32 -3.50 -5.33 8.95
N LEU A 33 -3.84 -4.51 7.98
CA LEU A 33 -5.15 -3.91 7.79
C LEU A 33 -5.79 -4.51 6.53
N ALA A 34 -7.10 -4.35 6.38
CA ALA A 34 -7.85 -4.76 5.20
C ALA A 34 -9.16 -3.94 5.14
N ASP A 35 -9.80 -3.93 3.98
CA ASP A 35 -11.17 -3.44 3.83
C ASP A 35 -11.36 -2.03 4.41
N THR A 36 -10.53 -1.08 3.98
CA THR A 36 -10.69 0.30 4.44
C THR A 36 -11.91 0.97 3.82
N HIS A 37 -12.30 0.57 2.59
CA HIS A 37 -13.47 1.06 1.85
C HIS A 37 -13.60 2.60 1.90
N ILE A 38 -12.49 3.32 1.75
CA ILE A 38 -12.50 4.79 1.79
C ILE A 38 -13.35 5.30 0.62
N ALA A 39 -14.25 6.22 0.92
CA ALA A 39 -15.12 6.84 -0.06
C ALA A 39 -14.67 8.26 -0.41
N GLU A 40 -14.93 8.65 -1.65
CA GLU A 40 -14.69 9.98 -2.22
C GLU A 40 -15.54 11.02 -1.49
N ASN A 41 -16.79 10.68 -1.16
CA ASN A 41 -17.63 11.46 -0.25
C ASN A 41 -17.36 11.04 1.21
N PRO A 42 -16.68 11.87 2.03
CA PRO A 42 -16.36 11.49 3.41
C PRO A 42 -17.57 11.34 4.33
N ALA A 43 -18.73 11.88 3.92
CA ALA A 43 -19.98 11.73 4.67
C ALA A 43 -20.70 10.40 4.38
N GLU A 44 -20.23 9.61 3.40
CA GLU A 44 -20.82 8.31 3.09
C GLU A 44 -20.77 7.40 4.31
N SER A 45 -21.87 6.71 4.56
CA SER A 45 -21.95 5.66 5.56
C SER A 45 -22.84 4.54 5.09
N TYR A 46 -22.50 3.32 5.48
CA TYR A 46 -23.32 2.14 5.18
C TYR A 46 -23.56 1.35 6.46
N ARG A 47 -24.82 1.24 6.89
CA ARG A 47 -25.20 0.55 8.14
C ARG A 47 -24.40 1.02 9.36
N GLY A 48 -24.09 2.31 9.44
CA GLY A 48 -23.30 2.91 10.52
C GLY A 48 -21.78 2.77 10.37
N PHE A 49 -21.29 2.04 9.36
CA PHE A 49 -19.87 2.04 9.01
C PHE A 49 -19.49 3.35 8.33
N ARG A 50 -18.50 4.05 8.89
CA ARG A 50 -18.04 5.39 8.48
C ARG A 50 -16.53 5.34 8.20
N PRO A 51 -16.11 4.86 7.02
CA PRO A 51 -14.71 4.52 6.74
C PRO A 51 -13.76 5.70 6.93
N ASN A 52 -14.16 6.89 6.44
CA ASN A 52 -13.35 8.11 6.55
C ASN A 52 -13.21 8.63 8.00
N ASP A 53 -14.12 8.25 8.91
CA ASP A 53 -14.03 8.58 10.34
C ASP A 53 -13.32 7.49 11.16
N ASN A 54 -13.37 6.23 10.68
CA ASN A 54 -12.85 5.06 11.37
C ASN A 54 -11.35 4.89 11.12
N LEU A 55 -10.90 4.98 9.86
CA LEU A 55 -9.50 4.75 9.50
C LEU A 55 -8.51 5.70 10.21
N PRO A 56 -8.78 7.00 10.41
CA PRO A 56 -7.88 7.88 11.17
C PRO A 56 -7.58 7.39 12.59
N ARG A 57 -8.55 6.77 13.28
CA ARG A 57 -8.36 6.21 14.63
C ARG A 57 -7.46 4.98 14.59
N VAL A 58 -7.60 4.16 13.55
CA VAL A 58 -6.72 3.01 13.31
C VAL A 58 -5.30 3.48 12.98
N VAL A 59 -5.15 4.52 12.17
CA VAL A 59 -3.85 5.15 11.88
C VAL A 59 -3.15 5.59 13.17
N GLU A 60 -3.86 6.27 14.06
CA GLU A 60 -3.32 6.67 15.37
C GLU A 60 -2.88 5.45 16.20
N ALA A 61 -3.71 4.40 16.28
CA ALA A 61 -3.38 3.18 17.00
C ALA A 61 -2.15 2.46 16.43
N VAL A 62 -1.99 2.44 15.10
CA VAL A 62 -0.81 1.87 14.43
C VAL A 62 0.46 2.67 14.75
N GLN A 63 0.38 4.00 14.79
CA GLN A 63 1.52 4.84 15.18
C GLN A 63 1.99 4.53 16.61
N GLN A 64 1.05 4.33 17.52
CA GLN A 64 1.35 3.99 18.92
C GLN A 64 1.90 2.57 19.07
N ALA A 65 1.59 1.66 18.15
CA ALA A 65 2.02 0.27 18.20
C ALA A 65 3.52 0.07 17.90
N LYS A 66 4.28 1.07 17.43
CA LYS A 66 5.71 0.93 17.12
C LYS A 66 6.03 -0.26 16.20
N VAL A 67 5.26 -0.38 15.12
CA VAL A 67 5.47 -1.40 14.08
C VAL A 67 6.58 -0.99 13.11
N SER A 68 7.15 -1.97 12.42
CA SER A 68 8.16 -1.78 11.37
C SER A 68 7.55 -1.41 10.02
N GLY A 69 6.28 -1.72 9.81
CA GLY A 69 5.55 -1.40 8.59
C GLY A 69 4.09 -1.83 8.65
N VAL A 70 3.36 -1.54 7.57
CA VAL A 70 1.93 -1.79 7.43
C VAL A 70 1.65 -2.46 6.09
N LEU A 71 0.75 -3.43 6.08
CA LEU A 71 0.16 -3.99 4.87
C LEU A 71 -1.34 -3.74 4.90
N ILE A 72 -1.91 -3.29 3.78
CA ILE A 72 -3.36 -3.14 3.62
C ILE A 72 -3.83 -4.10 2.53
N ALA A 73 -4.61 -5.09 2.93
CA ALA A 73 -4.99 -6.23 2.13
C ALA A 73 -6.32 -6.00 1.40
N GLY A 74 -6.30 -5.13 0.38
CA GLY A 74 -7.40 -4.95 -0.55
C GLY A 74 -8.56 -4.11 -0.02
N ASP A 75 -9.51 -3.89 -0.94
CA ASP A 75 -10.69 -3.04 -0.79
C ASP A 75 -10.35 -1.71 -0.12
N LEU A 76 -9.33 -1.07 -0.70
CA LEU A 76 -8.81 0.20 -0.21
C LEU A 76 -9.85 1.30 -0.39
N ALA A 77 -10.40 1.34 -1.60
CA ALA A 77 -11.46 2.25 -2.02
C ALA A 77 -12.84 1.59 -1.93
N ARG A 78 -13.87 2.44 -2.01
CA ARG A 78 -15.27 2.03 -1.91
C ARG A 78 -15.84 1.69 -3.29
N LEU A 79 -16.54 0.56 -3.38
CA LEU A 79 -17.33 0.14 -4.56
C LEU A 79 -16.55 0.02 -5.87
N GLU A 80 -16.29 1.14 -6.52
CA GLU A 80 -15.81 1.24 -7.91
C GLU A 80 -14.35 1.72 -8.00
N GLY A 81 -13.74 2.14 -6.89
CA GLY A 81 -12.34 2.59 -6.89
C GLY A 81 -12.16 3.92 -7.61
N ARG A 82 -12.90 4.95 -7.21
CA ARG A 82 -12.87 6.27 -7.84
C ARG A 82 -11.59 7.02 -7.45
N PRO A 83 -11.10 7.96 -8.28
CA PRO A 83 -9.91 8.74 -7.96
C PRO A 83 -9.98 9.44 -6.59
N GLY A 84 -11.12 10.03 -6.22
CA GLY A 84 -11.27 10.70 -4.94
C GLY A 84 -11.25 9.77 -3.72
N ASP A 85 -11.57 8.48 -3.88
CA ASP A 85 -11.39 7.47 -2.84
C ASP A 85 -9.91 7.39 -2.45
N TYR A 86 -9.03 7.28 -3.46
CA TYR A 86 -7.59 7.18 -3.27
C TYR A 86 -6.97 8.50 -2.77
N GLU A 87 -7.50 9.65 -3.18
CA GLU A 87 -7.07 10.94 -2.62
C GLU A 87 -7.37 11.03 -1.12
N ASN A 88 -8.55 10.61 -0.70
CA ASN A 88 -8.91 10.58 0.71
C ASN A 88 -8.08 9.55 1.48
N LEU A 89 -7.88 8.36 0.91
CA LEU A 89 -7.04 7.32 1.50
C LEU A 89 -5.62 7.82 1.72
N ALA A 90 -5.02 8.44 0.71
CA ALA A 90 -3.65 8.94 0.80
C ALA A 90 -3.52 10.06 1.84
N LYS A 91 -4.52 10.94 1.96
CA LYS A 91 -4.57 11.97 3.03
C LYS A 91 -4.62 11.33 4.41
N ILE A 92 -5.50 10.34 4.62
CA ILE A 92 -5.66 9.67 5.91
C ILE A 92 -4.41 8.86 6.28
N LEU A 93 -3.78 8.20 5.32
CA LEU A 93 -2.58 7.38 5.53
C LEU A 93 -1.27 8.17 5.54
N GLN A 94 -1.29 9.48 5.29
CA GLN A 94 -0.11 10.33 5.28
C GLN A 94 0.76 10.21 6.56
N PRO A 95 0.19 10.11 7.78
CA PRO A 95 0.98 9.94 8.99
C PRO A 95 1.74 8.60 9.07
N LEU A 96 1.26 7.56 8.36
CA LEU A 96 1.94 6.27 8.28
C LEU A 96 2.94 6.24 7.13
N THR A 97 2.52 6.66 5.93
CA THR A 97 3.34 6.60 4.71
C THR A 97 4.55 7.53 4.74
N SER A 98 4.56 8.55 5.60
CA SER A 98 5.72 9.42 5.81
C SER A 98 6.81 8.81 6.71
N GLN A 99 6.51 7.74 7.46
CA GLN A 99 7.41 7.19 8.49
C GLN A 99 7.66 5.69 8.35
N LEU A 100 6.73 4.97 7.71
CA LEU A 100 6.71 3.52 7.64
C LEU A 100 6.60 3.07 6.19
N VAL A 101 7.08 1.84 5.94
CA VAL A 101 6.76 1.12 4.71
C VAL A 101 5.29 0.70 4.77
N VAL A 102 4.48 1.17 3.80
CA VAL A 102 3.06 0.80 3.67
C VAL A 102 2.83 0.10 2.34
N GLY A 103 2.63 -1.22 2.40
CA GLY A 103 2.31 -2.05 1.24
C GLY A 103 0.81 -2.14 1.00
N PHE A 104 0.41 -2.16 -0.27
CA PHE A 104 -1.00 -2.19 -0.69
C PHE A 104 -1.24 -3.40 -1.59
N ALA A 105 -2.24 -4.21 -1.25
CA ALA A 105 -2.88 -5.12 -2.19
C ALA A 105 -4.21 -4.50 -2.65
N LEU A 106 -4.69 -4.92 -3.82
CA LEU A 106 -5.96 -4.46 -4.38
C LEU A 106 -7.04 -5.52 -4.19
N GLY A 107 -8.23 -5.08 -3.78
CA GLY A 107 -9.42 -5.92 -3.68
C GLY A 107 -10.41 -5.65 -4.82
N ASN A 108 -11.55 -6.32 -4.80
CA ASN A 108 -12.58 -6.19 -5.85
C ASN A 108 -13.22 -4.79 -5.92
N HIS A 109 -13.12 -3.97 -4.88
CA HIS A 109 -13.59 -2.59 -4.92
C HIS A 109 -12.56 -1.59 -5.46
N ASP A 110 -11.35 -2.06 -5.74
CA ASP A 110 -10.29 -1.21 -6.25
C ASP A 110 -10.25 -1.15 -7.77
N HIS A 111 -9.72 -0.03 -8.27
CA HIS A 111 -9.43 0.19 -9.68
C HIS A 111 -7.94 0.49 -9.85
N ARG A 112 -7.22 -0.38 -10.56
CA ARG A 112 -5.76 -0.29 -10.75
C ARG A 112 -5.29 1.06 -11.24
N ASP A 113 -5.87 1.57 -12.32
CA ASP A 113 -5.37 2.79 -12.94
C ASP A 113 -5.60 4.02 -12.06
N ASN A 114 -6.75 4.11 -11.39
CA ASN A 114 -7.02 5.18 -10.43
C ASN A 114 -6.11 5.08 -9.20
N PHE A 115 -5.89 3.87 -8.69
CA PHE A 115 -4.94 3.64 -7.61
C PHE A 115 -3.52 4.08 -8.02
N LEU A 116 -3.03 3.63 -9.17
CA LEU A 116 -1.70 4.01 -9.69
C LEU A 116 -1.59 5.49 -10.06
N GLY A 117 -2.70 6.10 -10.47
CA GLY A 117 -2.80 7.54 -10.71
C GLY A 117 -2.45 8.33 -9.44
N ARG A 118 -2.83 7.81 -8.27
CA ARG A 118 -2.53 8.42 -6.98
C ARG A 118 -1.23 7.92 -6.31
N PHE A 119 -0.94 6.63 -6.40
CA PHE A 119 0.18 5.97 -5.71
C PHE A 119 1.25 5.53 -6.71
N GLN A 120 1.99 6.51 -7.24
CA GLN A 120 3.01 6.27 -8.28
C GLN A 120 4.31 5.65 -7.74
N GLN A 121 4.60 5.91 -6.46
CA GLN A 121 5.78 5.38 -5.77
C GLN A 121 5.31 4.42 -4.67
N LEU A 122 5.38 3.13 -4.97
CA LEU A 122 5.05 2.06 -4.04
C LEU A 122 6.34 1.47 -3.46
N PRO A 123 6.33 1.03 -2.18
CA PRO A 123 7.49 0.36 -1.62
C PRO A 123 7.67 -1.04 -2.21
N GLY A 124 8.91 -1.53 -2.11
CA GLY A 124 9.30 -2.86 -2.56
C GLY A 124 9.65 -2.93 -4.05
N GLU A 125 9.91 -4.15 -4.50
CA GLU A 125 10.26 -4.45 -5.88
C GLU A 125 9.02 -4.84 -6.67
N ARG A 126 8.81 -4.15 -7.80
CA ARG A 126 7.73 -4.40 -8.73
C ARG A 126 7.98 -5.67 -9.54
N GLN A 127 7.05 -6.62 -9.53
CA GLN A 127 7.18 -7.85 -10.31
C GLN A 127 6.49 -7.73 -11.68
N PRO A 128 7.09 -8.27 -12.77
CA PRO A 128 6.62 -8.07 -14.15
C PRO A 128 5.46 -9.02 -14.52
N VAL A 129 4.37 -8.97 -13.77
CA VAL A 129 3.16 -9.76 -14.06
C VAL A 129 2.18 -8.89 -14.85
N ALA A 130 1.94 -9.25 -16.11
CA ALA A 130 1.09 -8.48 -17.02
C ALA A 130 -0.32 -8.26 -16.44
N GLY A 131 -0.78 -7.00 -16.47
CA GLY A 131 -2.11 -6.62 -16.00
C GLY A 131 -2.34 -6.74 -14.49
N LYS A 132 -1.30 -6.96 -13.68
CA LYS A 132 -1.41 -7.22 -12.24
C LYS A 132 -0.51 -6.32 -11.40
N LEU A 133 -0.96 -5.97 -10.21
CA LEU A 133 -0.23 -5.24 -9.19
C LEU A 133 0.55 -6.18 -8.24
N VAL A 134 1.58 -6.86 -8.74
CA VAL A 134 2.44 -7.72 -7.89
C VAL A 134 3.71 -6.99 -7.41
N SER A 135 4.04 -7.11 -6.13
CA SER A 135 5.30 -6.60 -5.57
C SER A 135 5.84 -7.49 -4.46
N SER A 136 7.12 -7.31 -4.14
CA SER A 136 7.75 -7.94 -2.98
C SER A 136 8.42 -6.90 -2.08
N ILE A 137 8.22 -7.00 -0.77
CA ILE A 137 8.82 -6.13 0.24
C ILE A 137 9.74 -6.96 1.13
N ASP A 138 11.02 -6.63 1.14
CA ASP A 138 11.98 -7.20 2.08
C ASP A 138 11.88 -6.48 3.43
N ALA A 139 11.61 -7.23 4.49
CA ALA A 139 11.25 -6.72 5.81
C ALA A 139 12.14 -7.31 6.93
N GLY A 140 13.41 -7.56 6.62
CA GLY A 140 14.39 -8.19 7.52
C GLY A 140 14.26 -9.72 7.51
N PRO A 141 13.78 -10.35 8.59
CA PRO A 141 13.66 -11.82 8.69
C PRO A 141 12.53 -12.40 7.81
N VAL A 142 11.70 -11.56 7.19
CA VAL A 142 10.57 -11.97 6.33
C VAL A 142 10.57 -11.18 5.03
N LYS A 143 10.08 -11.81 3.96
CA LYS A 143 9.75 -11.17 2.68
C LYS A 143 8.26 -11.29 2.46
N PHE A 144 7.58 -10.16 2.24
CA PHE A 144 6.18 -10.14 1.87
C PHE A 144 6.06 -10.16 0.35
N VAL A 145 5.16 -11.00 -0.17
CA VAL A 145 4.78 -11.01 -1.58
C VAL A 145 3.32 -10.57 -1.66
N LEU A 146 3.09 -9.39 -2.22
CA LEU A 146 1.76 -8.82 -2.38
C LEU A 146 1.26 -9.22 -3.76
N LEU A 147 0.20 -10.03 -3.77
CA LEU A 147 -0.43 -10.50 -4.99
C LEU A 147 -1.66 -9.67 -5.31
N ASP A 148 -1.98 -9.62 -6.60
CA ASP A 148 -3.14 -8.91 -7.10
C ASP A 148 -4.19 -9.90 -7.64
N SER A 149 -5.16 -10.21 -6.78
CA SER A 149 -6.30 -11.07 -7.10
C SER A 149 -7.45 -10.32 -7.78
N LEU A 150 -7.42 -8.99 -7.86
CA LEU A 150 -8.48 -8.21 -8.50
C LEU A 150 -8.66 -8.67 -9.96
N ILE A 151 -9.90 -8.86 -10.39
CA ILE A 151 -10.21 -9.15 -11.80
C ILE A 151 -10.54 -7.81 -12.46
N GLN A 152 -11.65 -7.22 -12.05
CA GLN A 152 -12.09 -5.88 -12.40
C GLN A 152 -12.81 -5.24 -11.19
N ALA A 153 -12.90 -3.91 -11.19
CA ALA A 153 -13.58 -3.18 -10.12
C ALA A 153 -15.07 -3.56 -10.04
N ASN A 154 -15.60 -3.60 -8.82
CA ASN A 154 -16.97 -3.94 -8.48
C ASN A 154 -17.44 -5.31 -9.03
N TYR A 155 -16.52 -6.28 -9.09
CA TYR A 155 -16.82 -7.67 -9.47
C TYR A 155 -16.53 -8.62 -8.32
N THR A 156 -17.60 -9.08 -7.67
CA THR A 156 -17.55 -9.95 -6.48
C THR A 156 -17.39 -11.45 -6.77
N PRO A 157 -17.75 -12.02 -7.95
CA PRO A 157 -17.52 -13.43 -8.18
C PRO A 157 -16.03 -13.79 -8.18
N GLY A 158 -15.67 -14.81 -7.42
CA GLY A 158 -14.36 -15.43 -7.50
C GLY A 158 -14.27 -16.43 -8.64
N LEU A 159 -13.07 -16.59 -9.21
CA LEU A 159 -12.76 -17.73 -10.09
C LEU A 159 -11.98 -18.75 -9.29
N LEU A 160 -12.56 -19.92 -9.06
CA LEU A 160 -11.79 -21.10 -8.70
C LEU A 160 -11.15 -21.61 -9.99
N GLY A 161 -9.83 -21.84 -9.95
CA GLY A 161 -9.10 -22.41 -11.08
C GLY A 161 -9.70 -23.74 -11.54
N LYS A 162 -9.31 -24.20 -12.73
CA LYS A 162 -9.61 -25.58 -13.13
C LYS A 162 -8.91 -26.53 -12.16
N ALA A 163 -9.63 -27.54 -11.68
CA ALA A 163 -9.06 -28.66 -10.94
C ALA A 163 -8.11 -29.46 -11.84
#